data_AF-A0A1H4T244-F1
#
_entry.id   AF-A0A1H4T244-F1
#
_cell.length_a   1.000
_cell.length_b   1.000
_cell.length_c   1.000
_cell.angle_alpha   90.00
_cell.angle_beta   90.00
_cell.angle_gamma   90.00
#
_symmetry.space_group_name_H-M   'P 1'
#
loop_
_entity.id
_entity.type
_entity.pdbx_description
1 polymer ?
#
loop_
_entity_poly.entity_id
_entity_poly.type
_entity_poly.pdbx_seq_one_letter_code
_entity_poly.pdbx_strand_id
1 'polypeptide(L)'
;MSPTTPIASRDLPWLTALVLVGVFQIIRGTWDDVLIFAIALACALWQAVHRDPPDRRISGVPPLNGLVTAAIVVGVLLVLLPRHSIAAGVVIVIIGAAGLTVALLGGWPAEPTSSTLASREPRPALRTAMVAWGCIVLVAGLWEATAYLTWKWGLLADGVMPSISDVVDPLLDTVVGKIVFVGVWITTGVAVLRRGPRSSRVRQEG
;
A
#
# COMPACT_ATOMS: atom_id res chain seq x y z
N MET A 1 31.66 4.98 -14.16
CA MET A 1 30.47 5.75 -13.76
C MET A 1 29.31 5.26 -14.60
N SER A 2 28.41 4.45 -14.03
CA SER A 2 27.19 4.05 -14.72
C SER A 2 26.28 5.28 -14.84
N PRO A 3 25.70 5.56 -16.02
CA PRO A 3 24.78 6.68 -16.18
C PRO A 3 23.64 6.55 -15.18
N THR A 4 23.42 7.57 -14.37
CA THR A 4 22.27 7.63 -13.46
C THR A 4 21.01 7.60 -14.31
N THR A 5 20.25 6.51 -14.24
CA THR A 5 18.96 6.41 -14.91
C THR A 5 18.04 7.50 -14.35
N PRO A 6 17.54 8.43 -15.16
CA PRO A 6 16.64 9.46 -14.66
C PRO A 6 15.38 8.82 -14.09
N ILE A 7 14.95 9.27 -12.91
CA ILE A 7 13.69 8.86 -12.29
C ILE A 7 12.57 9.17 -13.26
N ALA A 8 11.75 8.18 -13.62
CA ALA A 8 10.67 8.43 -14.58
C ALA A 8 9.57 9.28 -13.94
N SER A 9 8.93 10.14 -14.74
CA SER A 9 7.84 11.00 -14.30
C SER A 9 6.66 10.26 -13.67
N ARG A 10 6.50 8.96 -13.96
CA ARG A 10 5.46 8.12 -13.35
C ARG A 10 5.68 7.83 -11.87
N ASP A 11 6.93 7.85 -11.40
CA ASP A 11 7.28 7.50 -10.00
C ASP A 11 7.23 8.74 -9.11
N LEU A 12 7.35 9.94 -9.70
CA LEU A 12 7.34 11.23 -9.00
C LEU A 12 6.14 11.39 -8.05
N PRO A 13 4.88 11.13 -8.44
CA PRO A 13 3.74 11.36 -7.55
C PRO A 13 3.83 10.58 -6.24
N TRP A 14 4.28 9.32 -6.30
CA TRP A 14 4.40 8.48 -5.11
C TRP A 14 5.59 8.87 -4.24
N LEU A 15 6.74 9.17 -4.86
CA LEU A 15 7.91 9.67 -4.13
C LEU A 15 7.59 11.00 -3.43
N THR A 16 6.90 11.90 -4.11
CA THR A 16 6.42 13.16 -3.51
C THR A 16 5.47 12.90 -2.35
N ALA A 17 4.52 11.98 -2.48
CA ALA A 17 3.61 11.63 -1.39
C ALA A 17 4.37 11.10 -0.16
N LEU A 18 5.31 10.17 -0.34
CA LEU A 18 6.13 9.64 0.75
C LEU A 18 6.97 10.71 1.45
N VAL A 19 7.56 11.64 0.68
CA VAL A 19 8.31 12.77 1.24
C VAL A 19 7.39 13.71 2.04
N LEU A 20 6.25 14.09 1.46
CA LEU A 20 5.30 15.00 2.13
C LEU A 20 4.78 14.39 3.44
N VAL A 21 4.41 13.11 3.43
CA VAL A 21 3.96 12.41 4.64
C VAL A 21 5.10 12.28 5.64
N GLY A 22 6.31 11.89 5.22
CA GLY A 22 7.47 11.79 6.11
C GLY A 22 7.81 13.12 6.80
N VAL A 23 7.83 14.23 6.05
CA VAL A 23 8.02 15.58 6.61
C VAL A 23 6.92 15.94 7.59
N PHE A 24 5.66 15.62 7.27
CA PHE A 24 4.54 15.87 8.17
C PHE A 24 4.68 15.09 9.49
N GLN A 25 5.13 13.83 9.44
CA GLN A 25 5.35 13.03 10.65
C GLN A 25 6.51 13.58 11.51
N ILE A 26 7.56 14.12 10.89
CA ILE A 26 8.63 14.84 11.62
C ILE A 26 8.05 16.05 12.37
N ILE A 27 7.18 16.84 11.70
CA ILE A 27 6.54 18.01 12.32
C ILE A 27 5.64 17.60 13.50
N ARG A 28 4.98 16.43 13.39
CA ARG A 28 4.14 15.86 14.47
C ARG A 28 4.96 15.25 15.61
N GLY A 29 6.23 14.94 15.41
CA GLY A 29 7.08 14.29 16.40
C GLY A 29 6.82 12.78 16.56
N THR A 30 6.18 12.14 15.57
CA THR A 30 5.85 10.71 15.56
C THR A 30 6.99 9.89 14.95
N TRP A 31 8.07 9.70 15.72
CA TRP A 31 9.30 9.08 15.22
C TRP A 31 9.14 7.67 14.65
N ASP A 32 8.22 6.88 15.20
CA ASP A 32 7.91 5.53 14.69
C ASP A 32 7.41 5.59 13.23
N ASP A 33 6.51 6.53 12.94
CA ASP A 33 5.99 6.75 11.59
C ASP A 33 7.07 7.31 10.66
N VAL A 34 7.89 8.24 11.15
CA VAL A 34 9.02 8.79 10.38
C VAL A 34 9.93 7.67 9.89
N LEU A 35 10.27 6.71 10.75
CA LEU A 35 11.12 5.57 10.38
C LEU A 35 10.46 4.71 9.30
N ILE A 36 9.17 4.40 9.44
CA ILE A 36 8.42 3.59 8.46
C ILE A 36 8.41 4.28 7.09
N PHE A 37 8.08 5.57 7.05
CA PHE A 37 8.02 6.32 5.79
C PHE A 37 9.40 6.54 5.18
N ALA A 38 10.45 6.69 5.99
CA ALA A 38 11.83 6.77 5.51
C ALA A 38 12.28 5.46 4.86
N ILE A 39 11.99 4.30 5.48
CA ILE A 39 12.27 2.98 4.90
C ILE A 39 11.49 2.80 3.59
N ALA A 40 10.20 3.13 3.58
CA ALA A 40 9.38 3.04 2.37
C ALA A 40 9.93 3.92 1.22
N LEU A 41 10.36 5.14 1.53
CA LEU A 41 10.98 6.05 0.57
C LEU A 41 12.31 5.49 0.04
N ALA A 42 13.16 4.95 0.91
CA ALA A 42 14.43 4.33 0.51
C ALA A 42 14.18 3.13 -0.43
N CYS A 43 13.23 2.25 -0.10
CA CYS A 43 12.84 1.13 -0.95
C CYS A 43 12.25 1.58 -2.30
N ALA A 44 11.45 2.65 -2.32
CA ALA A 44 10.88 3.20 -3.54
C ALA A 44 11.94 3.82 -4.45
N LEU A 45 12.89 4.57 -3.88
CA LEU A 45 14.03 5.13 -4.60
C LEU A 45 14.95 4.03 -5.14
N TRP A 46 15.23 3.01 -4.32
CA TRP A 46 16.01 1.85 -4.74
C TRP A 46 15.40 1.19 -5.98
N GLN A 47 14.09 0.93 -5.97
CA GLN A 47 13.37 0.36 -7.12
C GLN A 47 13.32 1.30 -8.34
N ALA A 48 13.23 2.62 -8.11
CA ALA A 48 13.22 3.59 -9.20
C ALA A 48 14.57 3.64 -9.95
N VAL A 49 15.68 3.47 -9.22
CA VAL A 49 17.04 3.45 -9.75
C VAL A 49 17.40 2.08 -10.33
N HIS A 50 17.18 1.00 -9.57
CA HIS A 50 17.52 -0.38 -9.93
C HIS A 50 16.32 -1.07 -10.58
N ARG A 51 15.86 -0.54 -11.71
CA ARG A 51 14.80 -1.17 -12.51
C ARG A 51 15.34 -2.39 -13.23
N ASP A 52 15.68 -3.42 -12.48
CA ASP A 52 15.95 -4.71 -13.07
C ASP A 52 14.65 -5.22 -13.71
N PRO A 53 14.71 -5.73 -14.95
CA PRO A 53 13.57 -6.42 -15.51
C PRO A 53 13.21 -7.56 -14.56
N PRO A 54 11.94 -7.68 -14.12
CA PRO A 54 11.55 -8.75 -13.22
C PRO A 54 11.96 -10.10 -13.82
N ASP A 55 12.62 -10.94 -13.03
CA ASP A 55 12.98 -12.28 -13.48
C ASP A 55 11.71 -12.95 -14.00
N ARG A 56 11.74 -13.41 -15.26
CA ARG A 56 10.56 -13.95 -15.95
C ARG A 56 9.96 -15.13 -15.19
N ARG A 57 10.78 -15.82 -14.39
CA ARG A 57 10.38 -16.91 -13.50
C ARG A 57 9.44 -16.47 -12.36
N ILE A 58 9.33 -15.18 -12.06
CA ILE A 58 8.64 -14.62 -10.89
C ILE A 58 7.53 -13.63 -11.31
N SER A 59 6.96 -13.76 -12.51
CA SER A 59 5.95 -12.84 -13.04
C SER A 59 4.49 -13.32 -12.93
N GLY A 60 4.25 -14.39 -12.18
CA GLY A 60 2.94 -15.03 -12.00
C GLY A 60 1.96 -14.22 -11.15
N VAL A 61 0.69 -14.63 -11.19
CA VAL A 61 -0.38 -14.14 -10.30
C VAL A 61 -0.50 -15.13 -9.13
N PRO A 62 -0.70 -14.67 -7.88
CA PRO A 62 -0.86 -15.58 -6.75
C PRO A 62 -2.03 -16.56 -6.97
N PRO A 63 -1.89 -17.84 -6.58
CA PRO A 63 -2.98 -18.80 -6.66
C PRO A 63 -4.14 -18.32 -5.79
N LEU A 64 -5.36 -18.32 -6.35
CA LEU A 64 -6.54 -17.78 -5.67
C LEU A 64 -6.79 -18.44 -4.32
N ASN A 65 -6.61 -19.76 -4.23
CA ASN A 65 -6.82 -20.51 -2.99
C ASN A 65 -5.83 -20.11 -1.91
N GLY A 66 -4.55 -19.94 -2.26
CA GLY A 66 -3.53 -19.47 -1.34
C GLY A 66 -3.80 -18.05 -0.85
N LEU A 67 -4.20 -17.16 -1.77
CA LEU A 67 -4.55 -15.78 -1.46
C LEU A 67 -5.79 -15.67 -0.58
N VAL A 68 -6.84 -16.46 -0.85
CA VAL A 68 -8.07 -16.51 -0.05
C VAL A 68 -7.79 -17.10 1.33
N THR A 69 -6.98 -18.16 1.41
CA THR A 69 -6.58 -18.76 2.69
C THR A 69 -5.79 -17.76 3.53
N ALA A 70 -4.80 -17.11 2.95
CA ALA A 70 -4.02 -16.05 3.62
C ALA A 70 -4.92 -14.89 4.06
N ALA A 71 -5.84 -14.45 3.20
CA ALA A 71 -6.83 -13.42 3.50
C ALA A 71 -7.73 -13.79 4.69
N ILE A 72 -8.22 -15.03 4.76
CA ILE A 72 -9.05 -15.50 5.88
C ILE A 72 -8.22 -15.54 7.16
N VAL A 73 -7.03 -16.14 7.13
CA VAL A 73 -6.15 -16.25 8.30
C VAL A 73 -5.80 -14.88 8.85
N VAL A 74 -5.33 -13.98 7.99
CA VAL A 74 -5.03 -12.59 8.36
C VAL A 74 -6.26 -11.87 8.88
N GLY A 75 -7.40 -12.03 8.21
CA GLY A 75 -8.65 -11.39 8.61
C GLY A 75 -9.10 -11.80 10.01
N VAL A 76 -9.07 -13.11 10.29
CA VAL A 76 -9.40 -13.66 11.62
C VAL A 76 -8.44 -13.12 12.67
N LEU A 77 -7.12 -13.14 12.41
CA LEU A 77 -6.12 -12.62 13.35
C LEU A 77 -6.36 -11.13 13.67
N LEU A 78 -6.59 -10.30 12.65
CA LEU A 78 -6.78 -8.86 12.85
C LEU A 78 -8.09 -8.52 13.56
N VAL A 79 -9.15 -9.31 13.40
CA VAL A 79 -10.42 -9.11 14.12
C VAL A 79 -10.29 -9.52 15.59
N LEU A 80 -9.60 -10.63 15.87
CA LEU A 80 -9.47 -11.17 17.22
C LEU A 80 -8.43 -10.43 18.07
N LEU A 81 -7.38 -9.89 17.45
CA LEU A 81 -6.33 -9.19 18.18
C LEU A 81 -6.81 -7.83 18.69
N PRO A 82 -6.38 -7.40 19.90
CA PRO A 82 -6.55 -6.02 20.32
C PRO A 82 -5.80 -5.12 19.34
N ARG A 83 -6.45 -4.06 18.87
CA ARG A 83 -5.94 -3.19 17.80
C ARG A 83 -4.59 -2.57 18.14
N HIS A 84 -4.45 -2.09 19.38
CA HIS A 84 -3.23 -1.47 19.89
C HIS A 84 -2.27 -2.49 20.54
N SER A 85 -2.47 -3.79 20.27
CA SER A 85 -1.52 -4.81 20.73
C SER A 85 -0.29 -4.87 19.85
N ILE A 86 0.85 -5.19 20.46
CA ILE A 86 2.10 -5.50 19.75
C ILE A 86 1.87 -6.62 18.73
N ALA A 87 1.03 -7.61 19.07
CA ALA A 87 0.71 -8.72 18.17
C ALA A 87 0.04 -8.25 16.86
N ALA A 88 -0.91 -7.31 16.93
CA ALA A 88 -1.53 -6.73 15.74
C ALA A 88 -0.48 -5.98 14.89
N GLY A 89 0.41 -5.23 15.54
CA GLY A 89 1.53 -4.56 14.87
C GLY A 89 2.45 -5.54 14.13
N VAL A 90 2.82 -6.65 14.78
CA VAL A 90 3.65 -7.71 14.17
C VAL A 90 2.97 -8.31 12.94
N VAL A 91 1.67 -8.59 12.98
CA VAL A 91 0.92 -9.10 11.82
C VAL A 91 0.96 -8.12 10.65
N ILE A 92 0.76 -6.82 10.91
CA ILE A 92 0.83 -5.77 9.88
C ILE A 92 2.24 -5.70 9.28
N VAL A 93 3.29 -5.75 10.11
CA VAL A 93 4.68 -5.74 9.65
C VAL A 93 4.97 -6.96 8.76
N ILE A 94 4.52 -8.16 9.13
CA ILE A 94 4.69 -9.37 8.32
C ILE A 94 4.00 -9.22 6.95
N ILE A 95 2.77 -8.68 6.92
CA ILE A 95 2.04 -8.46 5.67
C ILE A 95 2.77 -7.43 4.80
N GLY A 96 3.23 -6.33 5.41
CA GLY A 96 4.00 -5.29 4.73
C GLY A 96 5.32 -5.83 4.16
N ALA A 97 6.07 -6.61 4.95
CA ALA A 97 7.30 -7.26 4.54
C ALA A 97 7.06 -8.24 3.38
N ALA A 98 6.04 -9.10 3.48
CA ALA A 98 5.68 -10.02 2.41
C ALA A 98 5.30 -9.29 1.11
N GLY A 99 4.50 -8.22 1.22
CA GLY A 99 4.14 -7.37 0.09
C GLY A 99 5.36 -6.69 -0.54
N LEU A 100 6.27 -6.17 0.28
CA LEU A 100 7.53 -5.57 -0.17
C LEU A 100 8.42 -6.59 -0.86
N THR A 101 8.58 -7.80 -0.31
CA THR A 101 9.35 -8.88 -0.93
C THR A 101 8.78 -9.24 -2.30
N VAL A 102 7.46 -9.41 -2.43
CA VAL A 102 6.81 -9.66 -3.72
C VAL A 102 7.05 -8.51 -4.70
N ALA A 103 6.96 -7.26 -4.24
CA ALA A 103 7.22 -6.10 -5.07
C ALA A 103 8.68 -6.04 -5.56
N LEU A 104 9.65 -6.29 -4.68
CA LEU A 104 11.08 -6.30 -5.00
C LEU A 104 11.47 -7.47 -5.91
N LEU A 105 10.87 -8.65 -5.73
CA LEU A 105 11.14 -9.82 -6.58
C LEU A 105 10.41 -9.77 -7.93
N GLY A 106 9.52 -8.79 -8.14
CA GLY A 106 8.85 -8.61 -9.42
C GLY A 106 7.59 -9.45 -9.64
N GLY A 107 7.09 -10.13 -8.60
CA GLY A 107 5.83 -10.88 -8.64
C GLY A 107 5.89 -12.23 -7.91
N TRP A 108 5.08 -13.19 -8.38
CA TRP A 108 5.00 -14.55 -7.82
C TRP A 108 5.68 -15.56 -8.76
N PRO A 109 6.23 -16.67 -8.25
CA PRO A 109 6.74 -17.75 -9.10
C PRO A 109 5.69 -18.13 -10.15
N ALA A 110 6.07 -18.03 -11.43
CA ALA A 110 5.17 -18.35 -12.53
C ALA A 110 5.01 -19.87 -12.62
N GLU A 111 3.77 -20.36 -12.71
CA GLU A 111 3.53 -21.72 -13.22
C GLU A 111 4.10 -21.81 -14.65
N PRO A 112 4.66 -22.96 -15.06
CA PRO A 112 5.43 -23.11 -16.30
C PRO A 112 4.63 -22.95 -17.61
N THR A 113 3.42 -22.39 -17.58
CA THR A 113 2.55 -22.30 -18.75
C THR A 113 2.32 -20.86 -19.19
N SER A 114 2.91 -20.52 -20.34
CA SER A 114 2.61 -19.39 -21.23
C SER A 114 3.07 -17.98 -20.79
N SER A 115 4.36 -17.70 -20.98
CA SER A 115 4.85 -16.33 -21.12
C SER A 115 4.66 -15.85 -22.56
N THR A 116 3.58 -15.13 -22.85
CA THR A 116 3.50 -14.30 -24.06
C THR A 116 3.22 -12.85 -23.71
N LEU A 117 4.06 -12.02 -24.30
CA LEU A 117 4.23 -10.58 -24.17
C LEU A 117 2.91 -9.81 -24.07
N ALA A 118 2.83 -8.92 -23.07
CA ALA A 118 1.96 -7.76 -23.13
C ALA A 118 2.78 -6.51 -22.83
N SER A 119 2.75 -5.57 -23.76
CA SER A 119 3.29 -4.22 -23.65
C SER A 119 2.74 -3.53 -22.38
N ARG A 120 3.66 -2.89 -21.66
CA ARG A 120 3.51 -2.31 -20.32
C ARG A 120 2.81 -0.95 -20.38
N GLU A 121 1.71 -0.82 -21.13
CA GLU A 121 0.90 0.39 -21.03
C GLU A 121 0.16 0.40 -19.68
N PRO A 122 0.18 1.53 -18.95
CA PRO A 122 -0.63 1.68 -17.75
C PRO A 122 -2.09 1.47 -18.12
N ARG A 123 -2.63 0.30 -17.76
CA ARG A 123 -4.05 0.00 -17.96
C ARG A 123 -4.88 1.14 -17.36
N PRO A 124 -5.99 1.55 -17.98
CA PRO A 124 -6.89 2.56 -17.43
C PRO A 124 -7.24 2.28 -15.95
N ALA A 125 -7.43 1.00 -15.59
CA ALA A 125 -7.69 0.55 -14.23
C ALA A 125 -6.54 0.80 -13.23
N LEU A 126 -5.28 0.72 -13.67
CA LEU A 126 -4.13 1.06 -12.82
C LEU A 126 -4.08 2.56 -12.57
N ARG A 127 -4.34 3.36 -13.61
CA ARG A 127 -4.42 4.83 -13.48
C ARG A 127 -5.55 5.24 -12.53
N THR A 128 -6.73 4.63 -12.66
CA THR A 128 -7.86 4.87 -11.73
C THR A 128 -7.51 4.49 -10.31
N ALA A 129 -6.84 3.35 -10.09
CA ALA A 129 -6.40 2.94 -8.76
C ALA A 129 -5.37 3.93 -8.17
N MET A 130 -4.39 4.36 -8.97
CA MET A 130 -3.39 5.36 -8.54
C MET A 130 -4.06 6.68 -8.15
N VAL A 131 -5.02 7.17 -8.95
CA VAL A 131 -5.76 8.39 -8.65
C VAL A 131 -6.61 8.22 -7.39
N ALA A 132 -7.35 7.12 -7.27
CA ALA A 132 -8.17 6.85 -6.09
C ALA A 132 -7.34 6.80 -4.81
N TRP A 133 -6.22 6.08 -4.81
CA TRP A 133 -5.30 6.02 -3.67
C TRP A 133 -4.65 7.37 -3.39
N GLY A 134 -4.24 8.10 -4.43
CA GLY A 134 -3.71 9.46 -4.29
C GLY A 134 -4.73 10.40 -3.63
N CYS A 135 -5.99 10.38 -4.06
CA CYS A 135 -7.07 11.15 -3.45
C CYS A 135 -7.29 10.77 -1.98
N ILE A 136 -7.30 9.47 -1.65
CA ILE A 136 -7.44 9.01 -0.26
C ILE A 136 -6.31 9.55 0.61
N VAL A 137 -5.05 9.41 0.16
CA VAL A 137 -3.88 9.92 0.90
C VAL A 137 -3.93 11.43 1.05
N LEU A 138 -4.31 12.16 0.00
CA LEU A 138 -4.41 13.62 0.06
C LEU A 138 -5.52 14.09 1.02
N VAL A 139 -6.71 13.49 0.95
CA VAL A 139 -7.82 13.82 1.86
C VAL A 139 -7.45 13.49 3.30
N ALA A 140 -6.86 12.31 3.53
CA ALA A 140 -6.44 11.90 4.87
C ALA A 140 -5.34 12.82 5.41
N GLY A 141 -4.33 13.13 4.59
CA GLY A 141 -3.25 14.03 4.97
C GLY A 141 -3.74 15.46 5.23
N LEU A 142 -4.67 15.96 4.42
CA LEU A 142 -5.27 17.28 4.62
C LEU A 142 -6.06 17.33 5.92
N TRP A 143 -6.88 16.32 6.21
CA TRP A 143 -7.60 16.22 7.48
C TRP A 143 -6.64 16.22 8.67
N GLU A 144 -5.63 15.33 8.67
CA GLU A 144 -4.66 15.23 9.76
C GLU A 144 -3.89 16.54 9.95
N ALA A 145 -3.51 17.21 8.86
CA ALA A 145 -2.84 18.51 8.93
C ALA A 145 -3.76 19.60 9.50
N THR A 146 -5.03 19.65 9.08
CA THR A 146 -6.01 20.59 9.63
C THR A 146 -6.27 20.32 11.11
N ALA A 147 -6.44 19.07 11.52
CA ALA A 147 -6.63 18.67 12.91
C ALA A 147 -5.41 19.06 13.78
N TYR A 148 -4.19 18.79 13.30
CA TYR A 148 -2.97 19.15 14.01
C TYR A 148 -2.80 20.68 14.14
N LEU A 149 -3.03 21.45 13.08
CA LEU A 149 -2.87 22.91 13.10
C LEU A 149 -3.92 23.59 13.98
N THR A 150 -5.18 23.16 13.92
CA THR A 150 -6.25 23.68 14.78
C THR A 150 -5.99 23.40 16.25
N TRP A 151 -5.48 22.22 16.57
CA TRP A 151 -5.01 21.87 17.91
C TRP A 151 -3.83 22.75 18.36
N LYS A 152 -2.78 22.84 17.53
CA LYS A 152 -1.55 23.59 17.86
C LYS A 152 -1.79 25.08 18.10
N TRP A 153 -2.76 25.67 17.41
CA TRP A 153 -3.13 27.08 17.57
C TRP A 153 -4.21 27.32 18.63
N GLY A 154 -4.65 26.28 19.36
CA GLY A 154 -5.64 26.43 20.43
C GLY A 154 -7.02 26.86 19.93
N LEU A 155 -7.37 26.54 18.67
CA LEU A 155 -8.67 26.89 18.07
C LEU A 155 -9.79 25.92 18.48
N LEU A 156 -9.45 24.83 19.17
CA LEU A 156 -10.38 23.81 19.64
C LEU A 156 -10.71 24.04 21.11
N ALA A 157 -12.01 24.10 21.43
CA ALA A 157 -12.52 24.39 22.78
C ALA A 157 -12.02 23.37 23.84
N ASP A 158 -11.82 22.12 23.43
CA ASP A 158 -11.55 21.01 24.33
C ASP A 158 -10.06 20.65 24.38
N GLY A 159 -9.22 21.29 23.56
CA GLY A 159 -7.78 21.01 23.47
C GLY A 159 -7.42 19.61 22.93
N VAL A 160 -8.41 18.83 22.47
CA VAL A 160 -8.20 17.49 21.88
C VAL A 160 -8.07 17.62 20.36
N MET A 161 -7.03 17.02 19.78
CA MET A 161 -6.84 16.97 18.33
C MET A 161 -7.82 15.94 17.72
N PRO A 162 -8.74 16.31 16.79
CA PRO A 162 -9.67 15.37 16.18
C PRO A 162 -8.99 14.63 15.01
N SER A 163 -8.10 13.69 15.33
CA SER A 163 -7.45 12.90 14.29
C SER A 163 -8.46 12.00 13.56
N ILE A 164 -8.13 11.55 12.35
CA ILE A 164 -8.96 10.56 11.65
C ILE A 164 -9.08 9.30 12.49
N SER A 165 -7.99 8.94 13.19
CA SER A 165 -7.98 7.80 14.10
C SER A 165 -9.06 7.98 15.16
N ASP A 166 -9.14 9.12 15.84
CA ASP A 166 -10.16 9.34 16.88
C ASP A 166 -11.60 9.21 16.36
N VAL A 167 -11.85 9.57 15.10
CA VAL A 167 -13.17 9.39 14.46
C VAL A 167 -13.45 7.93 14.12
N VAL A 168 -12.42 7.21 13.69
CA VAL A 168 -12.52 5.82 13.24
C VAL A 168 -12.43 4.84 14.43
N ASP A 169 -11.84 5.26 15.55
CA ASP A 169 -11.57 4.45 16.74
C ASP A 169 -12.84 3.84 17.33
N PRO A 170 -13.92 4.60 17.61
CA PRO A 170 -15.16 4.03 18.13
C PRO A 170 -15.78 3.00 17.20
N LEU A 171 -15.62 3.16 15.89
CA LEU A 171 -16.10 2.20 14.91
C LEU A 171 -15.30 0.91 15.00
N LEU A 172 -13.96 1.01 15.06
CA LEU A 172 -13.04 -0.13 15.11
C LEU A 172 -12.94 -0.80 16.49
N ASP A 173 -13.47 -0.20 17.54
CA ASP A 173 -13.57 -0.84 18.85
C ASP A 173 -14.69 -1.90 18.91
N THR A 174 -15.65 -1.83 17.99
CA THR A 174 -16.68 -2.86 17.86
C THR A 174 -16.21 -4.02 16.99
N VAL A 175 -16.59 -5.26 17.35
CA VAL A 175 -16.29 -6.46 16.56
C VAL A 175 -16.85 -6.33 15.13
N VAL A 176 -18.05 -5.77 14.99
CA VAL A 176 -18.70 -5.55 13.68
C VAL A 176 -17.89 -4.56 12.84
N GLY A 177 -17.47 -3.43 13.41
CA GLY A 177 -16.66 -2.44 12.70
C GLY A 177 -15.30 -2.98 12.28
N LYS A 178 -14.64 -3.80 13.12
CA LYS A 178 -13.42 -4.53 12.72
C LYS A 178 -13.65 -5.45 11.53
N ILE A 179 -14.71 -6.27 11.57
CA ILE A 179 -15.03 -7.21 10.48
C ILE A 179 -15.25 -6.45 9.18
N VAL A 180 -16.04 -5.38 9.20
CA VAL A 180 -16.30 -4.57 8.00
C VAL A 180 -15.01 -3.93 7.48
N PHE A 181 -14.24 -3.28 8.35
CA PHE A 181 -13.01 -2.60 7.96
C PHE A 181 -11.96 -3.57 7.40
N VAL A 182 -11.68 -4.65 8.14
CA VAL A 182 -10.72 -5.68 7.72
C VAL A 182 -11.20 -6.36 6.44
N GLY A 183 -12.50 -6.63 6.31
CA GLY A 183 -13.08 -7.20 5.10
C GLY A 183 -12.90 -6.30 3.88
N VAL A 184 -13.17 -5.00 4.00
CA VAL A 184 -12.94 -4.01 2.92
C VAL A 184 -11.45 -3.90 2.59
N TRP A 185 -10.58 -3.86 3.59
CA TRP A 185 -9.13 -3.75 3.40
C TRP A 185 -8.55 -4.96 2.67
N ILE A 186 -8.88 -6.18 3.12
CA ILE A 186 -8.42 -7.43 2.52
C ILE A 186 -8.99 -7.60 1.11
N THR A 187 -10.29 -7.39 0.91
CA THR A 187 -10.89 -7.52 -0.43
C THR A 187 -10.29 -6.53 -1.42
N THR A 188 -10.01 -5.30 -0.98
CA THR A 188 -9.30 -4.31 -1.80
C THR A 188 -7.87 -4.77 -2.14
N GLY A 189 -7.12 -5.27 -1.16
CA GLY A 189 -5.76 -5.81 -1.37
C GLY A 189 -5.74 -6.99 -2.35
N VAL A 190 -6.66 -7.95 -2.17
CA VAL A 190 -6.85 -9.09 -3.07
C VAL A 190 -7.20 -8.62 -4.48
N ALA A 191 -8.12 -7.65 -4.62
CA ALA A 191 -8.49 -7.10 -5.91
C ALA A 191 -7.32 -6.43 -6.63
N VAL A 192 -6.45 -5.73 -5.89
CA VAL A 192 -5.22 -5.13 -6.42
C VAL A 192 -4.22 -6.21 -6.87
N LEU A 193 -3.93 -7.21 -6.02
CA LEU A 193 -2.98 -8.28 -6.33
C LEU A 193 -3.42 -9.14 -7.53
N ARG A 194 -4.74 -9.33 -7.72
CA ARG A 194 -5.29 -10.10 -8.84
C ARG A 194 -5.32 -9.35 -10.16
N ARG A 195 -5.10 -8.04 -10.19
CA ARG A 195 -5.10 -7.22 -11.43
C ARG A 195 -3.81 -7.34 -12.25
N GLY A 196 -3.04 -8.41 -12.06
CA GLY A 196 -1.83 -8.73 -12.79
C GLY A 196 -1.99 -8.75 -14.32
N PRO A 197 -0.88 -8.80 -15.08
CA PRO A 197 -0.89 -8.72 -16.54
C PRO A 197 -1.60 -9.93 -17.15
N ARG A 198 -2.92 -9.86 -17.37
CA ARG A 198 -3.61 -10.77 -18.29
C ARG A 198 -3.03 -10.57 -19.68
N SER A 199 -2.37 -11.58 -20.21
CA SER A 199 -2.03 -11.66 -21.63
C SER A 199 -3.35 -11.61 -22.41
N SER A 200 -3.53 -10.56 -23.21
CA SER A 200 -4.48 -10.63 -24.31
C SER A 200 -3.95 -11.72 -25.24
N ARG A 201 -4.61 -12.88 -25.28
CA ARG A 201 -4.37 -13.87 -26.34
C ARG A 201 -4.55 -13.13 -27.65
N VAL A 202 -3.45 -12.83 -28.33
CA VAL A 202 -3.48 -12.45 -29.72
C VAL A 202 -4.15 -13.62 -30.42
N ARG A 203 -5.37 -13.37 -30.91
CA ARG A 203 -6.08 -14.25 -31.81
C ARG A 203 -5.21 -14.36 -33.07
N GLN A 204 -4.35 -15.37 -33.10
CA GLN A 204 -3.76 -15.87 -34.34
C GLN A 204 -4.84 -16.71 -35.02
N GLU A 205 -5.78 -16.02 -35.64
CA GLU A 205 -6.51 -16.46 -36.82
C GLU A 205 -6.14 -15.39 -37.86
N GLY A 206 -5.53 -15.63 -39.01
CA GLY A 206 -5.15 -16.80 -39.78
C GLY A 206 -4.36 -16.29 -40.98
#